data_AF-A0A6N2QZA0-F1
#
_entry.id   AF-A0A6N2QZA0-F1
#
_cell.length_a   1.000
_cell.length_b   1.000
_cell.length_c   1.000
_cell.angle_alpha   90.00
_cell.angle_beta   90.00
_cell.angle_gamma   90.00
#
_symmetry.space_group_name_H-M   'P 1'
#
loop_
_entity.id
_entity.type
_entity.pdbx_description
1 polymer ?
#
loop_
_entity_poly.entity_id
_entity_poly.type
_entity_poly.pdbx_seq_one_letter_code
_entity_poly.pdbx_strand_id
1 'polypeptide(L)'
;MDIRKLKQEYPVLLDYMKQQGYGKVSIGGVQVRLKELFEQEGNYASYGDFYEKLLKRKGISKGDERSKYYRLSIRRIEAFDEYGHLPNRFAFIPTLQQKSSMNQLEGLFKTIIEHYKEVSLQTGKASSSIIVESNYAAAFFAYMQRRIYLGRCNRAFNSFLFL
;
A
#
# COMPACT_ATOMS: atom_id res chain seq x y z
N MET A 1 -1.09 -7.56 -8.20
CA MET A 1 -1.11 -6.90 -9.53
C MET A 1 -0.99 -7.92 -10.66
N ASP A 2 -2.06 -8.08 -11.44
CA ASP A 2 -2.07 -8.90 -12.67
C ASP A 2 -2.27 -7.98 -13.88
N ILE A 3 -1.17 -7.63 -14.56
CA ILE A 3 -1.21 -6.66 -15.66
C ILE A 3 -2.00 -7.17 -16.87
N ARG A 4 -2.00 -8.49 -17.12
CA ARG A 4 -2.72 -9.07 -18.26
C ARG A 4 -4.22 -8.96 -18.06
N LYS A 5 -4.68 -9.31 -16.85
CA LYS A 5 -6.08 -9.11 -16.43
C LYS A 5 -6.45 -7.62 -16.49
N LEU A 6 -5.63 -6.74 -15.92
CA LEU A 6 -5.91 -5.31 -15.92
C LEU A 6 -6.05 -4.71 -17.32
N LYS A 7 -5.23 -5.15 -18.30
CA LYS A 7 -5.34 -4.69 -19.70
C LYS A 7 -6.70 -5.01 -20.33
N GLN A 8 -7.35 -6.09 -19.90
CA GLN A 8 -8.66 -6.49 -20.41
C GLN A 8 -9.79 -5.76 -19.68
N GLU A 9 -9.64 -5.55 -18.37
CA GLU A 9 -10.73 -5.07 -17.52
C GLU A 9 -10.74 -3.54 -17.31
N TYR A 10 -9.60 -2.84 -17.48
CA TYR A 10 -9.54 -1.39 -17.23
C TYR A 10 -10.57 -0.53 -18.00
N PRO A 11 -11.09 -0.90 -19.18
CA PRO A 11 -12.16 -0.14 -19.82
C PRO A 11 -13.40 0.01 -18.92
N VAL A 12 -13.73 -1.01 -18.12
CA VAL A 12 -14.84 -0.98 -17.15
C VAL A 12 -14.65 0.14 -16.13
N LEU A 13 -13.43 0.28 -15.59
CA LEU A 13 -13.07 1.35 -14.67
C LEU A 13 -13.27 2.73 -15.31
N LEU A 14 -12.79 2.93 -16.53
CA LEU A 14 -12.88 4.22 -17.23
C LEU A 14 -14.32 4.58 -17.57
N ASP A 15 -15.12 3.61 -18.03
CA ASP A 15 -16.51 3.83 -18.38
C ASP A 15 -17.36 4.13 -17.15
N TYR A 16 -17.13 3.42 -16.04
CA TYR A 16 -17.74 3.77 -14.77
C TYR A 16 -17.40 5.20 -14.34
N MET A 17 -16.12 5.61 -14.42
CA MET A 17 -15.73 6.98 -14.08
C MET A 17 -16.43 8.03 -14.95
N LYS A 18 -16.61 7.77 -16.26
CA LYS A 18 -17.39 8.66 -17.13
C LYS A 18 -18.86 8.73 -16.69
N GLN A 19 -19.50 7.59 -16.47
CA GLN A 19 -20.91 7.49 -16.06
C GLN A 19 -21.16 8.18 -14.71
N GLN A 20 -20.23 8.06 -13.77
CA GLN A 20 -20.29 8.72 -12.47
C GLN A 20 -19.85 10.20 -12.51
N GLY A 21 -19.69 10.79 -13.70
CA GLY A 21 -19.43 12.22 -13.87
C GLY A 21 -18.07 12.69 -13.34
N TYR A 22 -17.04 11.83 -13.34
CA TYR A 22 -15.70 12.26 -12.99
C TYR A 22 -15.17 13.27 -14.01
N GLY A 23 -14.46 14.30 -13.52
CA GLY A 23 -13.86 15.32 -14.37
C GLY A 23 -12.75 14.77 -15.27
N LYS A 24 -12.54 15.44 -16.43
CA LYS A 24 -11.54 15.07 -17.45
C LYS A 24 -10.14 14.87 -16.87
N VAL A 25 -9.71 15.73 -15.94
CA VAL A 25 -8.39 15.63 -15.30
C VAL A 25 -8.25 14.35 -14.49
N SER A 26 -9.29 13.93 -13.77
CA SER A 26 -9.28 12.71 -12.97
C SER A 26 -9.22 11.47 -13.84
N ILE A 27 -10.02 11.42 -14.91
CA ILE A 27 -10.03 10.32 -15.89
C ILE A 27 -8.68 10.26 -16.61
N GLY A 28 -8.19 11.41 -17.12
CA GLY A 28 -6.92 11.51 -17.81
C GLY A 28 -5.73 11.09 -16.94
N GLY A 29 -5.75 11.43 -15.65
CA GLY A 29 -4.74 10.95 -14.70
C GLY A 29 -4.69 9.43 -14.59
N VAL A 30 -5.86 8.77 -14.53
CA VAL A 30 -5.93 7.29 -14.51
C VAL A 30 -5.43 6.70 -15.84
N GLN A 31 -5.85 7.25 -16.98
CA GLN A 31 -5.41 6.79 -18.31
C GLN A 31 -3.89 6.89 -18.48
N VAL A 32 -3.29 8.02 -18.08
CA VAL A 32 -1.83 8.21 -18.17
C VAL A 32 -1.09 7.21 -17.29
N ARG A 33 -1.59 6.94 -16.07
CA ARG A 33 -0.96 5.97 -15.16
C ARG A 33 -1.09 4.54 -15.69
N LEU A 34 -2.23 4.15 -16.25
CA LEU A 34 -2.41 2.85 -16.91
C LEU A 34 -1.42 2.69 -18.07
N LYS A 35 -1.29 3.71 -18.93
CA LYS A 35 -0.31 3.69 -20.03
C LYS A 35 1.12 3.48 -19.53
N GLU A 36 1.56 4.28 -18.55
CA GLU A 36 2.91 4.16 -17.99
C GLU A 36 3.15 2.82 -17.27
N LEU A 37 2.10 2.22 -16.71
CA LEU A 37 2.16 0.90 -16.09
C LEU A 37 2.31 -0.19 -17.16
N PHE A 38 1.55 -0.10 -18.25
CA PHE A 38 1.56 -1.07 -19.35
C PHE A 38 2.83 -1.02 -20.19
N GLU A 39 3.41 0.17 -20.40
CA GLU A 39 4.68 0.34 -21.11
C GLU A 39 5.88 -0.29 -20.39
N GLN A 40 5.77 -0.49 -19.08
CA GLN A 40 6.81 -1.06 -18.23
C GLN A 40 6.30 -2.30 -17.50
N GLU A 41 5.53 -3.12 -18.22
CA GLU A 41 5.04 -4.41 -17.72
C GLU A 41 6.20 -5.29 -17.25
N GLY A 42 6.05 -5.92 -16.08
CA GLY A 42 7.08 -6.76 -15.46
C GLY A 42 8.15 -6.01 -14.64
N ASN A 43 8.24 -4.68 -14.74
CA ASN A 43 9.25 -3.90 -14.01
C ASN A 43 8.84 -3.51 -12.59
N TYR A 44 7.61 -3.82 -12.18
CA TYR A 44 7.05 -3.42 -10.89
C TYR A 44 6.47 -4.60 -10.14
N ALA A 45 6.85 -4.74 -8.87
CA ALA A 45 6.36 -5.83 -8.00
C ALA A 45 4.97 -5.54 -7.40
N SER A 46 4.58 -4.27 -7.32
CA SER A 46 3.28 -3.82 -6.78
C SER A 46 2.97 -2.39 -7.23
N TYR A 47 1.74 -1.92 -7.00
CA TYR A 47 1.35 -0.52 -7.23
C TYR A 47 2.14 0.47 -6.36
N GLY A 48 2.53 0.06 -5.15
CA GLY A 48 3.46 0.81 -4.29
C GLY A 48 4.85 0.95 -4.91
N ASP A 49 5.42 -0.14 -5.42
CA ASP A 49 6.70 -0.12 -6.13
C ASP A 49 6.64 0.74 -7.41
N PHE A 50 5.54 0.62 -8.16
CA PHE A 50 5.26 1.48 -9.32
C PHE A 50 5.25 2.96 -8.94
N TYR A 51 4.55 3.34 -7.87
CA TYR A 51 4.49 4.74 -7.41
C TYR A 51 5.86 5.29 -7.05
N GLU A 52 6.65 4.55 -6.27
CA GLU A 52 7.99 4.99 -5.85
C GLU A 52 8.95 5.15 -7.04
N LYS A 53 8.96 4.17 -7.96
CA LYS A 53 9.77 4.23 -9.19
C LYS A 53 9.30 5.34 -10.13
N LEU A 54 7.99 5.57 -10.23
CA LEU A 54 7.41 6.66 -11.02
C LEU A 54 7.88 8.03 -10.51
N LEU A 55 7.81 8.25 -9.19
CA LEU A 55 8.28 9.50 -8.57
C LEU A 55 9.77 9.71 -8.83
N LYS A 56 10.59 8.67 -8.63
CA LYS A 56 12.03 8.72 -8.88
C LYS A 56 12.33 9.07 -10.34
N ARG A 57 11.66 8.41 -11.30
CA ARG A 57 11.83 8.65 -12.74
C ARG A 57 11.47 10.08 -13.14
N LYS A 58 10.47 10.67 -12.49
CA LYS A 58 10.01 12.05 -12.78
C LYS A 58 10.71 13.12 -11.94
N GLY A 59 11.62 12.75 -11.05
CA GLY A 59 12.31 13.70 -10.16
C GLY A 59 11.36 14.40 -9.18
N ILE A 60 10.27 13.75 -8.79
CA ILE A 60 9.22 14.34 -7.93
C ILE A 60 9.37 13.83 -6.50
N SER A 61 9.45 14.75 -5.54
CA SER A 61 9.43 14.43 -4.12
C SER A 61 8.02 14.05 -3.65
N LYS A 62 7.91 13.21 -2.60
CA LYS A 62 6.63 12.87 -1.97
C LYS A 62 5.91 14.06 -1.34
N GLY A 63 6.63 15.16 -1.08
CA GLY A 63 6.05 16.41 -0.60
C GLY A 63 5.43 17.28 -1.72
N ASP A 64 5.75 17.01 -2.98
CA ASP A 64 5.23 17.77 -4.12
C ASP A 64 3.73 17.50 -4.29
N GLU A 65 2.96 18.55 -4.58
CA GLU A 65 1.52 18.44 -4.79
C GLU A 65 1.15 17.49 -5.93
N ARG A 66 1.97 17.43 -6.98
CA ARG A 66 1.83 16.50 -8.11
C ARG A 66 1.89 15.04 -7.67
N SER A 67 2.68 14.74 -6.64
CA SER A 67 2.76 13.39 -6.09
C SER A 67 1.41 12.92 -5.55
N LYS A 68 0.60 13.82 -4.98
CA LYS A 68 -0.75 13.52 -4.48
C LYS A 68 -1.68 13.08 -5.61
N TYR A 69 -1.65 13.78 -6.75
CA TYR A 69 -2.46 13.40 -7.92
C TYR A 69 -2.04 12.04 -8.49
N TYR A 70 -0.73 11.77 -8.53
CA TYR A 70 -0.23 10.50 -9.03
C TYR A 70 -0.65 9.35 -8.12
N ARG A 71 -0.53 9.60 -6.82
CA ARG A 71 -0.97 8.71 -5.77
C ARG A 71 -2.45 8.37 -5.90
N LEU A 72 -3.31 9.37 -6.10
CA LEU A 72 -4.76 9.19 -6.25
C LEU A 72 -5.12 8.36 -7.48
N SER A 73 -4.51 8.63 -8.63
CA SER A 73 -4.75 7.86 -9.85
C SER A 73 -4.31 6.40 -9.70
N ILE A 74 -3.13 6.14 -9.13
CA ILE A 74 -2.63 4.78 -8.91
C ILE A 74 -3.50 4.02 -7.91
N ARG A 75 -3.91 4.68 -6.83
CA ARG A 75 -4.85 4.11 -5.87
C ARG A 75 -6.14 3.64 -6.54
N ARG A 76 -6.76 4.45 -7.40
CA ARG A 76 -7.99 4.02 -8.11
C ARG A 76 -7.77 2.79 -8.99
N ILE A 77 -6.59 2.64 -9.58
CA ILE A 77 -6.24 1.46 -10.38
C ILE A 77 -6.07 0.25 -9.47
N GLU A 78 -5.32 0.39 -8.38
CA GLU A 78 -5.12 -0.65 -7.36
C GLU A 78 -6.44 -1.11 -6.73
N ALA A 79 -7.35 -0.17 -6.44
CA ALA A 79 -8.72 -0.46 -5.99
C ALA A 79 -9.43 -1.46 -6.88
N PHE A 80 -9.38 -1.15 -8.17
CA PHE A 80 -10.13 -1.84 -9.18
C PHE A 80 -9.51 -3.20 -9.47
N ASP A 81 -8.20 -3.24 -9.68
CA ASP A 81 -7.46 -4.46 -10.03
C ASP A 81 -7.45 -5.48 -8.89
N GLU A 82 -7.06 -5.07 -7.69
CA GLU A 82 -6.81 -6.01 -6.59
C GLU A 82 -8.05 -6.30 -5.75
N TYR A 83 -9.03 -5.40 -5.74
CA TYR A 83 -10.19 -5.50 -4.86
C TYR A 83 -11.54 -5.43 -5.59
N GLY A 84 -11.55 -5.28 -6.92
CA GLY A 84 -12.79 -5.13 -7.69
C GLY A 84 -13.57 -3.85 -7.34
N HIS A 85 -12.94 -2.88 -6.67
CA HIS A 85 -13.61 -1.69 -6.18
C HIS A 85 -13.59 -0.58 -7.23
N LEU A 86 -14.78 -0.19 -7.67
CA LEU A 86 -14.96 0.98 -8.50
C LEU A 86 -14.85 2.26 -7.66
N PRO A 87 -14.22 3.33 -8.17
CA PRO A 87 -13.98 4.54 -7.39
C PRO A 87 -15.28 5.20 -6.93
N ASN A 88 -15.58 5.19 -5.63
CA ASN A 88 -16.64 6.04 -5.08
C ASN A 88 -16.13 7.49 -4.97
N ARG A 89 -16.99 8.47 -5.27
CA ARG A 89 -16.70 9.90 -5.05
C ARG A 89 -16.29 10.17 -3.59
N PHE A 90 -16.77 9.34 -2.66
CA PHE A 90 -16.37 9.33 -1.27
C PHE A 90 -15.31 8.25 -1.00
N ALA A 91 -14.07 8.73 -0.83
CA ALA A 91 -12.92 8.08 -0.21
C ALA A 91 -12.91 6.53 -0.16
N PHE A 92 -12.76 5.88 -1.32
CA PHE A 92 -12.15 4.56 -1.30
C PHE A 92 -10.63 4.73 -1.07
N ILE A 93 -10.12 4.19 0.04
CA ILE A 93 -8.68 4.15 0.35
C ILE A 93 -8.17 2.75 0.05
N PRO A 94 -7.79 2.43 -1.20
CA PRO A 94 -6.86 1.34 -1.40
C PRO A 94 -5.52 1.81 -0.85
N THR A 95 -5.04 0.94 0.02
CA THR A 95 -3.72 0.98 0.59
C THR A 95 -2.72 0.82 -0.55
N LEU A 96 -2.17 1.93 -1.05
CA LEU A 96 -0.76 1.92 -1.46
C LEU A 96 -0.02 1.40 -0.26
N GLN A 97 0.14 0.08 -0.19
CA GLN A 97 0.36 -0.61 1.07
C GLN A 97 1.57 0.05 1.72
N GLN A 98 1.33 0.62 2.90
CA GLN A 98 2.41 0.80 3.85
C GLN A 98 3.08 -0.58 3.90
N LYS A 99 4.32 -0.68 3.39
CA LYS A 99 5.07 -1.95 3.39
C LYS A 99 4.86 -2.56 4.75
N SER A 100 4.20 -3.71 4.80
CA SER A 100 3.86 -4.33 6.06
C SER A 100 5.14 -4.50 6.84
N SER A 101 5.22 -3.91 8.04
CA SER A 101 6.41 -4.06 8.89
C SER A 101 6.57 -5.50 9.40
N MET A 102 5.70 -6.43 8.99
CA MET A 102 5.77 -7.86 9.31
C MET A 102 7.15 -8.47 9.05
N ASN A 103 7.83 -8.09 7.97
CA ASN A 103 9.18 -8.60 7.68
C ASN A 103 10.26 -8.05 8.64
N GLN A 104 9.93 -7.03 9.44
CA GLN A 104 10.81 -6.42 10.44
C GLN A 104 10.47 -6.88 11.86
N LEU A 105 9.37 -7.61 12.04
CA LEU A 105 8.97 -8.15 13.33
C LEU A 105 9.68 -9.47 13.58
N GLU A 106 10.13 -9.65 14.81
CA GLU A 106 10.77 -10.87 15.26
C GLU A 106 10.06 -11.43 16.49
N GLY A 107 10.16 -12.75 16.67
CA GLY A 107 9.63 -13.45 17.83
C GLY A 107 8.15 -13.20 18.08
N LEU A 108 7.81 -12.91 19.33
CA LEU A 108 6.44 -12.89 19.84
C LEU A 108 5.52 -11.91 19.08
N PHE A 109 6.02 -10.74 18.68
CA PHE A 109 5.21 -9.75 17.97
C PHE A 109 4.74 -10.24 16.59
N LYS A 110 5.57 -11.03 15.90
CA LYS A 110 5.21 -11.64 14.62
C LYS A 110 4.18 -12.74 14.84
N THR A 111 4.41 -13.61 15.82
CA THR A 111 3.52 -14.73 16.17
C THR A 111 2.10 -14.27 16.53
N ILE A 112 1.97 -13.17 17.29
CA ILE A 112 0.65 -12.62 17.65
C ILE A 112 -0.16 -12.24 16.40
N ILE A 113 0.48 -11.59 15.42
CA ILE A 113 -0.23 -11.16 14.20
C ILE A 113 -0.56 -12.37 13.31
N GLU A 114 0.33 -13.35 13.21
CA GLU A 114 0.07 -14.59 12.46
C GLU A 114 -1.10 -15.36 13.06
N HIS A 115 -1.13 -15.51 14.38
CA HIS A 115 -2.24 -16.15 15.08
C HIS A 115 -3.56 -15.37 14.90
N TYR A 116 -3.53 -14.04 15.00
CA TYR A 116 -4.71 -13.21 14.72
C TYR A 116 -5.27 -13.44 13.31
N LYS A 117 -4.40 -13.52 12.30
CA LYS A 117 -4.81 -13.80 10.91
C LYS A 117 -5.50 -15.15 10.79
N GLU A 118 -4.91 -16.19 11.38
CA GLU A 118 -5.44 -17.54 11.35
C GLU A 118 -6.83 -17.62 11.99
N VAL A 119 -6.97 -17.12 13.21
CA VAL A 119 -8.25 -17.13 13.95
C VAL A 119 -9.31 -16.27 13.25
N SER A 120 -8.91 -15.12 12.69
CA SER A 120 -9.85 -14.23 12.00
C SER A 120 -10.38 -14.82 10.69
N LEU A 121 -9.55 -15.60 9.98
CA LEU A 121 -9.98 -16.33 8.80
C LEU A 121 -11.00 -17.42 9.18
N GLN A 122 -10.75 -18.15 10.26
CA GLN A 122 -11.65 -19.21 10.75
C GLN A 122 -13.01 -18.66 11.22
N THR A 123 -13.05 -17.44 11.74
CA THR A 123 -14.29 -16.77 12.17
C THR A 123 -15.05 -16.08 11.04
N GLY A 124 -14.60 -16.22 9.78
CA GLY A 124 -15.28 -15.66 8.61
C GLY A 124 -15.10 -14.16 8.42
N LYS A 125 -14.12 -13.55 9.10
CA LYS A 125 -13.82 -12.12 8.93
C LYS A 125 -13.31 -11.85 7.51
N ALA A 126 -13.74 -10.73 6.93
CA ALA A 126 -13.34 -10.35 5.58
C ALA A 126 -11.81 -10.25 5.45
N SER A 127 -11.24 -10.88 4.42
CA SER A 127 -9.79 -10.91 4.18
C SER A 127 -9.19 -9.51 4.07
N SER A 128 -9.91 -8.55 3.48
CA SER A 128 -9.51 -7.14 3.40
C SER A 128 -9.35 -6.50 4.78
N SER A 129 -10.29 -6.74 5.71
CA SER A 129 -10.20 -6.25 7.09
C SER A 129 -9.03 -6.88 7.84
N ILE A 130 -8.81 -8.19 7.66
CA ILE A 130 -7.68 -8.90 8.27
C ILE A 130 -6.34 -8.29 7.82
N ILE A 131 -6.21 -8.01 6.51
CA ILE A 131 -4.99 -7.39 5.94
C ILE A 131 -4.75 -6.00 6.54
N VAL A 132 -5.78 -5.15 6.59
CA VAL A 132 -5.67 -3.79 7.10
C VAL A 132 -5.28 -3.77 8.58
N GLU A 133 -5.98 -4.55 9.40
CA GLU A 133 -5.72 -4.62 10.84
C GLU A 133 -4.35 -5.22 11.16
N SER A 134 -3.96 -6.28 10.44
CA SER A 134 -2.62 -6.87 10.58
C SER A 134 -1.52 -5.87 10.22
N ASN A 135 -1.73 -5.02 9.21
CA ASN A 135 -0.76 -4.00 8.83
C ASN A 135 -0.64 -2.89 9.88
N TYR A 136 -1.75 -2.47 10.49
CA TYR A 136 -1.72 -1.51 11.61
C TYR A 136 -1.01 -2.09 12.84
N ALA A 137 -1.35 -3.33 13.22
CA ALA A 137 -0.69 -4.03 14.32
C ALA A 137 0.82 -4.18 14.04
N ALA A 138 1.19 -4.51 12.81
CA ALA A 138 2.59 -4.68 12.43
C ALA A 138 3.38 -3.37 12.53
N ALA A 139 2.78 -2.25 12.10
CA ALA A 139 3.39 -0.93 12.25
C ALA A 139 3.57 -0.55 13.73
N PHE A 140 2.56 -0.81 14.56
CA PHE A 140 2.62 -0.57 16.01
C PHE A 140 3.73 -1.38 16.68
N PHE A 141 3.77 -2.70 16.44
CA PHE A 141 4.79 -3.56 17.06
C PHE A 141 6.20 -3.25 16.55
N ALA A 142 6.38 -2.88 15.29
CA ALA A 142 7.69 -2.52 14.77
C ALA A 142 8.21 -1.23 15.45
N TYR A 143 7.32 -0.29 15.75
CA TYR A 143 7.67 0.90 16.54
C TYR A 143 8.09 0.54 17.97
N MET A 144 7.31 -0.32 18.64
CA MET A 144 7.61 -0.78 20.00
C MET A 144 8.92 -1.57 20.07
N GLN A 145 9.13 -2.49 19.15
CA GLN A 145 10.34 -3.30 19.03
C GLN A 145 11.59 -2.40 18.93
N ARG A 146 11.60 -1.43 18.02
CA ARG A 146 12.71 -0.48 17.86
C ARG A 146 13.01 0.30 19.15
N ARG A 147 11.98 0.74 19.88
CA ARG A 147 12.14 1.45 21.16
C ARG A 147 12.68 0.55 22.27
N ILE A 148 12.25 -0.71 22.33
CA ILE A 148 12.76 -1.71 23.28
C ILE A 148 14.22 -2.03 23.00
N TYR A 149 14.60 -2.25 21.73
CA TYR A 149 16.00 -2.47 21.36
C TYR A 149 16.88 -1.25 21.66
N LEU A 150 16.43 -0.04 21.34
CA LEU A 150 17.15 1.20 21.70
C LEU A 150 17.29 1.39 23.22
N GLY A 151 16.25 1.06 24.00
CA GLY A 151 16.30 1.09 25.46
C GLY A 151 17.17 -0.01 26.10
N ARG A 152 17.40 -1.13 25.38
CA ARG A 152 18.37 -2.16 25.77
C ARG A 152 19.80 -1.73 25.40
N CYS A 153 20.02 -1.17 24.22
CA CYS A 153 21.33 -0.61 23.82
C CYS A 153 21.76 0.53 24.74
N ASN A 154 20.88 1.47 25.10
CA ASN A 154 21.23 2.56 26.02
C ASN A 154 21.55 2.05 27.43
N ARG A 155 20.90 0.97 27.90
CA ARG A 155 21.27 0.33 29.17
C ARG A 155 22.62 -0.37 29.09
N ALA A 156 22.89 -1.11 28.01
CA ALA A 156 24.18 -1.77 27.79
C ALA A 156 25.34 -0.77 27.64
N PHE A 157 25.11 0.39 27.00
CA PHE A 157 26.11 1.46 26.88
C PHE A 157 26.42 2.11 28.23
N ASN A 158 25.41 2.33 29.08
CA ASN A 158 25.62 2.83 30.44
C ASN A 158 26.31 1.81 31.36
N SER A 159 26.18 0.50 31.09
CA SER A 159 26.93 -0.53 31.82
C SER A 159 28.42 -0.57 31.46
N PHE A 160 28.80 -0.07 30.28
CA PHE A 160 30.20 0.01 29.82
C PHE A 160 30.92 1.30 30.22
N LEU A 161 30.19 2.34 30.66
CA LEU A 161 30.75 3.62 31.09
C LEU A 161 31.06 3.68 32.60
N PHE A 162 30.83 2.58 33.33
CA PHE A 162 31.10 2.43 34.77
C PHE A 162 32.14 1.33 35.09
N LEU A 163 32.91 0.89 34.10
CA LEU A 163 34.13 0.09 34.27
C LEU A 163 35.31 0.87 33.70
#